data_AF-A0A3D8L3H4-F1
#
_entry.id   AF-A0A3D8L3H4-F1
#
_cell.length_a   1.000
_cell.length_b   1.000
_cell.length_c   1.000
_cell.angle_alpha   90.00
_cell.angle_beta   90.00
_cell.angle_gamma   90.00
#
_symmetry.space_group_name_H-M   'P 1'
#
loop_
_entity.id
_entity.type
_entity.pdbx_description
1 polymer ?
#
loop_
_entity_poly.entity_id
_entity_poly.type
_entity_poly.pdbx_seq_one_letter_code
_entity_poly.pdbx_strand_id
1 'polypeptide(L)'
;MNITLSDIGGKLNTFRKTLGLSQKEVSVAMGVHQTQISKLEKGEGSSIELLLQILNYYSSNYQVKYILADTFEIVMGAAGESLTSPYNSIAVERLSLLGEEVNAQLVEVKKLLSSSPS
;
A
#
# COMPACT_ATOMS: atom_id res chain seq x y z
N MET A 1 -14.92 -22.85 11.65
CA MET A 1 -14.27 -22.32 10.45
C MET A 1 -14.57 -23.28 9.33
N ASN A 2 -15.48 -22.91 8.43
CA ASN A 2 -15.85 -23.76 7.29
C ASN A 2 -15.52 -22.98 6.03
N ILE A 3 -14.22 -22.96 5.69
CA ILE A 3 -13.65 -22.14 4.63
C ILE A 3 -13.03 -23.04 3.56
N THR A 4 -13.33 -22.77 2.29
CA THR A 4 -12.80 -23.52 1.16
C THR A 4 -11.59 -22.81 0.53
N LEU A 5 -10.84 -23.53 -0.31
CA LEU A 5 -9.76 -22.92 -1.10
C LEU A 5 -10.29 -21.82 -2.05
N SER A 6 -11.49 -21.99 -2.58
CA SER A 6 -12.14 -20.97 -3.42
C SER A 6 -12.49 -19.72 -2.62
N ASP A 7 -12.93 -19.86 -1.37
CA ASP A 7 -13.20 -18.70 -0.50
C ASP A 7 -11.91 -17.92 -0.20
N ILE A 8 -10.83 -18.63 0.15
CA ILE A 8 -9.52 -18.01 0.43
C ILE A 8 -8.98 -17.34 -0.83
N GLY A 9 -9.01 -18.04 -1.97
CA GLY A 9 -8.56 -17.51 -3.26
C GLY A 9 -9.32 -16.26 -3.66
N GLY A 10 -10.65 -16.27 -3.51
CA GLY A 10 -11.51 -15.11 -3.77
C GLY A 10 -11.18 -13.91 -2.89
N LYS A 11 -10.93 -14.13 -1.59
CA LYS A 11 -10.52 -13.07 -0.65
C LYS A 11 -9.18 -12.46 -1.03
N LEU A 12 -8.18 -13.29 -1.38
CA LEU A 12 -6.88 -12.83 -1.84
C LEU A 12 -6.98 -12.05 -3.17
N ASN A 13 -7.82 -12.50 -4.10
CA ASN A 13 -8.08 -11.81 -5.36
C ASN A 13 -8.66 -10.42 -5.13
N THR A 14 -9.70 -10.33 -4.30
CA THR A 14 -10.34 -9.06 -3.95
C THR A 14 -9.34 -8.15 -3.27
N PHE A 15 -8.58 -8.66 -2.29
CA PHE A 15 -7.55 -7.90 -1.59
C PHE A 15 -6.51 -7.32 -2.54
N ARG A 16 -5.93 -8.13 -3.42
CA ARG A 16 -4.98 -7.68 -4.43
C ARG A 16 -5.55 -6.56 -5.30
N LYS A 17 -6.77 -6.75 -5.81
CA LYS A 17 -7.44 -5.76 -6.68
C LYS A 17 -7.70 -4.46 -5.95
N THR A 18 -8.07 -4.52 -4.67
CA THR A 18 -8.29 -3.34 -3.83
C THR A 18 -7.00 -2.53 -3.65
N LEU A 19 -5.84 -3.18 -3.65
CA LEU A 19 -4.53 -2.51 -3.67
C LEU A 19 -4.11 -1.97 -5.06
N GLY A 20 -4.92 -2.18 -6.10
CA GLY A 20 -4.61 -1.78 -7.47
C GLY A 20 -3.52 -2.62 -8.14
N LEU A 21 -3.13 -3.75 -7.55
CA LEU A 21 -2.04 -4.58 -8.05
C LEU A 21 -2.53 -5.60 -9.09
N SER A 22 -1.72 -5.87 -10.11
CA SER A 22 -1.90 -6.99 -11.03
C SER A 22 -1.31 -8.30 -10.47
N GLN A 23 -1.76 -9.45 -11.00
CA GLN A 23 -1.18 -10.75 -10.64
C GLN A 23 0.31 -10.84 -11.00
N LYS A 24 0.73 -10.14 -12.07
CA LYS A 24 2.12 -10.10 -12.54
C LYS A 24 3.02 -9.34 -11.58
N GLU A 25 2.57 -8.21 -11.07
CA GLU A 25 3.32 -7.42 -10.08
C GLU A 25 3.54 -8.22 -8.79
N VAL A 26 2.49 -8.85 -8.28
CA VAL A 26 2.59 -9.72 -7.10
C VAL A 26 3.52 -10.90 -7.36
N SER A 27 3.42 -11.55 -8.53
CA SER A 27 4.27 -12.69 -8.85
C SER A 27 5.75 -12.33 -8.94
N VAL A 28 6.07 -11.16 -9.53
CA VAL A 28 7.45 -10.65 -9.58
C VAL A 28 7.96 -10.34 -8.18
N ALA A 29 7.17 -9.66 -7.35
CA ALA A 29 7.56 -9.33 -5.98
C ALA A 29 7.81 -10.57 -5.10
N MET A 30 7.05 -11.64 -5.34
CA MET A 30 7.19 -12.90 -4.61
C MET A 30 8.20 -13.88 -5.23
N GLY A 31 8.72 -13.60 -6.43
CA GLY A 31 9.61 -14.53 -7.15
C GLY A 31 8.93 -15.82 -7.62
N VAL A 32 7.64 -15.75 -7.97
CA VAL A 32 6.83 -16.89 -8.41
C VAL A 32 6.27 -16.66 -9.81
N HIS A 33 5.73 -17.71 -10.45
CA HIS A 33 5.06 -17.54 -11.75
C HIS A 33 3.67 -16.91 -11.58
N GLN A 34 3.28 -16.00 -12.48
CA GLN A 34 1.94 -15.40 -12.49
C GLN A 34 0.81 -16.45 -12.49
N THR A 35 1.02 -17.57 -13.18
CA THR A 35 0.06 -18.68 -13.23
C THR A 35 -0.20 -19.30 -11.86
N GLN A 36 0.78 -19.28 -10.96
CA GLN A 36 0.64 -19.75 -9.58
C GLN A 36 -0.26 -18.79 -8.78
N ILE A 37 -0.09 -17.48 -8.94
CA ILE A 37 -0.99 -16.47 -8.35
C ILE A 37 -2.42 -16.65 -8.87
N SER A 38 -2.58 -16.85 -10.19
CA SER A 38 -3.90 -17.03 -10.81
C SER A 38 -4.63 -18.28 -10.28
N LYS A 39 -3.94 -19.42 -10.20
CA LYS A 39 -4.52 -20.67 -9.67
C LYS A 39 -4.90 -20.56 -8.19
N LEU A 40 -4.03 -19.94 -7.39
CA LEU A 40 -4.29 -19.67 -5.98
C LEU A 40 -5.56 -18.81 -5.81
N GLU A 41 -5.66 -17.71 -6.56
CA GLU A 41 -6.80 -16.79 -6.50
C GLU A 41 -8.13 -17.39 -6.98
N LYS A 42 -8.09 -18.45 -7.80
CA LYS A 42 -9.29 -19.19 -8.22
C LYS A 42 -9.62 -20.37 -7.31
N GLY A 43 -8.74 -20.72 -6.37
CA GLY A 43 -8.87 -21.93 -5.56
C GLY A 43 -8.65 -23.24 -6.34
N GLU A 44 -8.03 -23.17 -7.53
CA GLU A 44 -7.83 -24.32 -8.45
C GLU A 44 -6.66 -25.25 -8.05
N GLY A 45 -6.06 -25.01 -6.89
CA GLY A 45 -4.90 -25.77 -6.41
C GLY A 45 -3.64 -24.89 -6.37
N SER A 46 -3.18 -24.71 -5.14
CA SER A 46 -1.94 -24.04 -4.77
C SER A 46 -1.26 -24.89 -3.71
N SER A 47 0.06 -24.86 -3.65
CA SER A 47 0.76 -25.44 -2.51
C SER A 47 0.49 -24.60 -1.26
N ILE A 48 0.60 -25.21 -0.08
CA ILE A 48 0.44 -24.49 1.18
C ILE A 48 1.57 -23.47 1.38
N GLU A 49 2.75 -23.76 0.84
CA GLU A 49 3.91 -22.86 0.82
C GLU A 49 3.57 -21.57 0.08
N LEU A 50 2.96 -21.64 -1.10
CA LEU A 50 2.58 -20.44 -1.85
C LEU A 50 1.50 -19.63 -1.11
N LEU A 51 0.55 -20.29 -0.44
CA LEU A 51 -0.42 -19.62 0.41
C LEU A 51 0.27 -18.88 1.58
N LEU A 52 1.22 -19.54 2.24
CA LEU A 52 1.98 -18.92 3.33
C LEU A 52 2.85 -17.76 2.82
N GLN A 53 3.47 -17.90 1.64
CA GLN A 53 4.26 -16.85 1.02
C GLN A 53 3.42 -15.62 0.70
N ILE A 54 2.22 -15.77 0.13
CA ILE A 54 1.37 -14.62 -0.21
C ILE A 54 0.84 -13.92 1.05
N LEU A 55 0.50 -14.70 2.09
CA LEU A 55 0.08 -14.15 3.38
C LEU A 55 1.22 -13.37 4.02
N ASN A 56 2.44 -13.91 3.97
CA ASN A 56 3.63 -13.24 4.49
C ASN A 56 3.92 -11.93 3.72
N TYR A 57 3.87 -11.99 2.38
CA TYR A 57 4.03 -10.83 1.51
C TYR A 57 3.07 -9.69 1.89
N TYR A 58 1.77 -9.97 2.00
CA TYR A 58 0.80 -8.96 2.39
C TYR A 58 0.92 -8.53 3.85
N SER A 59 1.29 -9.45 4.76
CA SER A 59 1.45 -9.14 6.19
C SER A 59 2.55 -8.14 6.51
N SER A 60 3.48 -7.92 5.56
CA SER A 60 4.55 -6.94 5.70
C SER A 60 4.03 -5.50 5.80
N ASN A 61 2.86 -5.22 5.20
CA ASN A 61 2.28 -3.88 5.12
C ASN A 61 0.81 -3.81 5.57
N TYR A 62 0.13 -4.95 5.71
CA TYR A 62 -1.32 -4.99 5.96
C TYR A 62 -1.72 -6.06 6.98
N GLN A 63 -2.79 -5.82 7.72
CA GLN A 63 -3.34 -6.81 8.64
C GLN A 63 -4.15 -7.87 7.89
N VAL A 64 -3.63 -9.09 7.81
CA VAL A 64 -4.25 -10.22 7.08
C VAL A 64 -5.05 -11.18 7.96
N LYS A 65 -5.23 -10.86 9.25
CA LYS A 65 -5.87 -11.73 10.27
C LYS A 65 -7.24 -12.28 9.86
N TYR A 66 -7.99 -11.52 9.07
CA TYR A 66 -9.36 -11.86 8.67
C TYR A 66 -9.48 -12.51 7.29
N ILE A 67 -8.37 -12.72 6.55
CA ILE A 67 -8.40 -13.44 5.27
C ILE A 67 -8.96 -14.86 5.44
N LEU A 68 -8.72 -15.49 6.58
CA LEU A 68 -9.19 -16.84 6.90
C LEU A 68 -10.48 -16.87 7.74
N ALA A 69 -11.06 -15.71 8.09
CA ALA A 69 -12.33 -15.65 8.80
C ALA A 69 -13.49 -16.05 7.88
N ASP A 70 -14.62 -16.53 8.43
CA ASP A 70 -15.76 -16.93 7.60
C ASP A 70 -16.29 -15.73 6.77
N THR A 71 -16.42 -14.56 7.40
CA THR A 71 -16.73 -13.28 6.75
C THR A 71 -15.48 -12.46 6.46
N PHE A 72 -15.40 -11.84 5.28
CA PHE A 72 -14.30 -10.98 4.87
C PHE A 72 -14.82 -9.69 4.27
N GLU A 73 -14.53 -8.57 4.93
CA GLU A 73 -14.81 -7.23 4.44
C GLU A 73 -13.50 -6.46 4.37
N ILE A 74 -13.25 -5.81 3.23
CA ILE A 74 -12.14 -4.88 3.10
C ILE A 74 -12.69 -3.49 3.39
N VAL A 75 -12.40 -2.97 4.58
CA VAL A 75 -12.65 -1.57 4.90
C VAL A 75 -11.50 -0.77 4.30
N MET A 76 -11.70 -0.32 3.06
CA MET A 76 -10.95 0.80 2.54
C MET A 76 -11.40 2.01 3.35
N GLY A 77 -10.52 2.56 4.20
CA GLY A 77 -10.80 3.84 4.83
C GLY A 77 -11.26 4.78 3.73
N ALA A 78 -12.46 5.35 3.89
CA ALA A 78 -13.07 6.19 2.86
C ALA A 78 -12.01 7.18 2.38
N ALA A 79 -11.94 7.45 1.07
CA ALA A 79 -10.99 8.43 0.52
C ALA A 79 -11.14 9.75 1.30
N GLY A 80 -10.28 9.98 2.31
CA GLY A 80 -10.50 10.98 3.35
C GLY A 80 -10.04 10.58 4.77
N GLU A 81 -10.12 9.32 5.18
CA GLU A 81 -9.74 8.90 6.56
C GLU A 81 -8.22 8.88 6.81
N SER A 82 -7.40 8.84 5.75
CA SER A 82 -5.95 8.98 5.89
C SER A 82 -5.53 10.37 6.40
N LEU A 83 -6.44 11.36 6.36
CA LEU A 83 -6.19 12.72 6.87
C LEU A 83 -6.43 12.86 8.38
N THR A 84 -6.81 11.81 9.11
CA THR A 84 -6.96 11.86 10.58
C THR A 84 -5.80 11.21 11.34
N SER A 85 -4.69 10.89 10.67
CA SER A 85 -3.49 10.39 11.33
C SER A 85 -3.04 11.41 12.41
N PRO A 86 -2.76 10.98 13.65
CA PRO A 86 -2.27 11.88 14.70
C PRO A 86 -0.95 12.55 14.34
N TYR A 87 -0.24 12.05 13.33
CA TYR A 87 0.99 12.62 12.80
C TYR A 87 0.76 13.77 11.81
N ASN A 88 -0.48 14.02 11.39
CA ASN A 88 -0.76 15.05 10.39
C ASN A 88 -0.48 16.46 10.92
N SER A 89 -0.70 16.72 12.21
CA SER A 89 -0.30 17.98 12.84
C SER A 89 1.22 18.20 12.76
N ILE A 90 2.00 17.15 13.00
CA ILE A 90 3.47 17.19 12.90
C ILE A 90 3.91 17.38 11.44
N ALA A 91 3.28 16.67 10.51
CA ALA A 91 3.58 16.78 9.09
C ALA A 91 3.28 18.19 8.55
N VAL A 92 2.14 18.78 8.95
CA VAL A 92 1.76 20.16 8.62
C VAL A 92 2.77 21.15 9.18
N GLU A 93 3.16 21.02 10.45
CA GLU A 93 4.13 21.92 11.08
C GLU A 93 5.50 21.85 10.37
N ARG A 94 5.95 20.64 10.03
CA ARG A 94 7.21 20.45 9.29
C ARG A 94 7.17 21.08 7.91
N LEU A 95 6.05 20.98 7.19
CA LEU A 95 5.87 21.60 5.89
C LEU A 95 5.86 23.13 5.98
N SER A 96 5.24 23.69 7.01
CA SER A 96 5.24 25.14 7.28
C SER A 96 6.66 25.66 7.50
N LEU A 97 7.44 25.00 8.37
CA LEU A 97 8.84 25.38 8.64
C LEU A 97 9.71 25.29 7.37
N LEU A 98 9.52 24.24 6.56
CA LEU A 98 10.23 24.10 5.29
C LEU A 98 9.87 25.24 4.32
N GLY A 99 8.59 25.62 4.28
CA GLY A 99 8.11 26.73 3.46
C GLY A 99 8.72 28.07 3.86
N GLU A 100 8.84 28.33 5.16
CA GLU A 100 9.50 29.54 5.67
C GLU A 100 10.98 29.59 5.27
N GLU A 101 11.68 28.47 5.41
CA GLU A 101 13.10 28.37 5.04
C GLU A 101 13.32 28.59 3.53
N VAL A 102 12.53 27.90 2.69
CA VAL A 102 12.60 28.09 1.23
C VAL A 102 12.29 29.54 0.85
N ASN A 103 11.30 30.15 1.49
CA ASN A 103 10.95 31.55 1.22
C ASN A 103 12.09 32.51 1.62
N ALA A 104 12.74 32.27 2.76
CA ALA A 104 13.90 33.05 3.19
C ALA A 104 15.05 32.98 2.17
N GLN A 105 15.36 31.77 1.67
CA GLN A 105 16.38 31.56 0.64
C GLN A 105 16.02 32.28 -0.67
N LEU A 106 14.75 32.23 -1.09
CA LEU A 106 14.29 32.94 -2.29
C LEU A 106 14.42 34.46 -2.17
N VAL A 107 14.11 35.01 -0.99
CA VAL A 107 14.29 36.44 -0.72
C VAL A 107 15.76 36.83 -0.80
N GLU A 108 16.66 36.00 -0.25
CA GLU A 108 18.10 36.23 -0.31
C GLU A 108 18.64 36.19 -1.75
N VAL A 109 18.26 35.18 -2.53
CA VAL A 109 18.63 35.08 -3.96
C VAL A 109 18.11 36.28 -4.74
N LYS A 110 16.87 36.71 -4.50
CA LYS A 110 16.29 37.89 -5.15
C LYS A 110 17.08 39.16 -4.81
N LYS A 111 17.49 39.30 -3.55
CA LYS A 111 18.33 40.41 -3.10
C LYS A 111 19.66 40.40 -3.83
N LEU A 112 20.36 39.27 -3.88
CA LEU A 112 21.64 39.12 -4.58
C LEU A 112 21.53 39.52 -6.05
N LEU A 113 20.53 39.01 -6.77
CA LEU A 113 20.27 39.35 -8.17
C LEU A 113 19.94 40.84 -8.38
N SER A 114 19.25 41.47 -7.44
CA SER A 114 18.95 42.92 -7.48
C SER A 114 20.12 43.82 -7.06
N SER A 115 21.12 43.25 -6.39
CA SER A 115 22.32 43.97 -5.91
C SER A 115 23.56 43.75 -6.78
N SER A 116 23.49 42.89 -7.80
CA SER A 116 24.56 42.77 -8.80
C SER A 116 24.63 44.02 -9.67
N PRO A 117 25.76 44.78 -9.66
CA PRO A 117 25.94 45.90 -10.58
C PRO A 117 25.98 45.39 -12.02
N SER A 118 25.35 46.13 -12.94
CA SER A 118 25.55 45.98 -14.38
C SER A 118 27.00 46.28 -14.78
#